data_AF-A0A2D7S2Q3-F1
#
_entry.id   AF-A0A2D7S2Q3-F1
#
_cell.length_a   1.000
_cell.length_b   1.000
_cell.length_c   1.000
_cell.angle_alpha   90.00
_cell.angle_beta   90.00
_cell.angle_gamma   90.00
#
_symmetry.space_group_name_H-M   'P 1'
#
loop_
_entity.id
_entity.type
_entity.pdbx_description
1 polymer ?
#
loop_
_entity_poly.entity_id
_entity_poly.type
_entity_poly.pdbx_seq_one_letter_code
_entity_poly.pdbx_strand_id
1 'polypeptide(L)'
;MPENIKILVIRFSSIGDIILTTPVVRCLRSQLNAKIDFLTKAAYKQLLVSNPNINEVISLEQHKNDMLKVLRSKEYNFVIDLQSNFRSFKLRLMLGVKSYTFSKDTFKRYILIYFGINLLKNHIVDRYFRAVSKLNVCNDEKGLDYFLSNSMLIDFDVDQDYICWCIGGAHKRKQLSSIQVANVISQLEMPVLLLGSAEEKQLSVDIITNIKSNNVYDFCGETSIEESAYLIRNSKLVLTNDTGMMHIASAFDTPIISFWGCTKPSLGFSPYMAAKKSKCIITSFSDAPCSKHGKYCKFQSNGCIKEIKPKIIYEAVVRLIK
;
A
#
# COMPACT_ATOMS: atom_id res chain seq x y z
N MET A 1 -22.83 -5.72 24.85
CA MET A 1 -22.29 -6.34 23.61
C MET A 1 -22.22 -7.86 23.85
N PRO A 2 -22.27 -8.72 22.82
CA PRO A 2 -22.19 -10.16 23.03
C PRO A 2 -20.85 -10.58 23.66
N GLU A 3 -20.83 -11.65 24.47
CA GLU A 3 -19.64 -12.13 25.18
C GLU A 3 -18.52 -12.65 24.24
N ASN A 4 -18.89 -13.15 23.06
CA ASN A 4 -17.95 -13.61 22.03
C ASN A 4 -18.23 -12.89 20.71
N ILE A 5 -17.53 -11.78 20.46
CA ILE A 5 -17.72 -10.99 19.25
C ILE A 5 -16.95 -11.63 18.09
N LYS A 6 -17.63 -11.97 17.00
CA LYS A 6 -17.03 -12.44 15.75
C LYS A 6 -17.38 -11.50 14.59
N ILE A 7 -16.35 -11.08 13.86
CA ILE A 7 -16.44 -10.04 12.84
C ILE A 7 -15.86 -10.53 11.52
N LEU A 8 -16.61 -10.32 10.44
CA LEU A 8 -16.10 -10.47 9.08
C LEU A 8 -15.63 -9.10 8.56
N VAL A 9 -14.35 -8.95 8.26
CA VAL A 9 -13.81 -7.78 7.57
C VAL A 9 -13.73 -8.06 6.07
N ILE A 10 -14.24 -7.17 5.22
CA ILE A 10 -14.25 -7.34 3.77
C ILE A 10 -13.36 -6.28 3.11
N ARG A 11 -12.30 -6.73 2.43
CA ARG A 11 -11.47 -5.93 1.52
C ARG A 11 -10.84 -6.82 0.46
N PHE A 12 -11.16 -6.59 -0.82
CA PHE A 12 -10.79 -7.52 -1.89
C PHE A 12 -9.47 -7.18 -2.61
N SER A 13 -9.04 -5.92 -2.58
CA SER A 13 -7.88 -5.41 -3.34
C SER A 13 -7.61 -3.95 -2.98
N SER A 14 -6.49 -3.35 -3.39
CA SER A 14 -5.22 -3.99 -3.81
C SER A 14 -4.28 -4.12 -2.60
N ILE A 15 -3.01 -4.50 -2.80
CA ILE A 15 -2.00 -4.62 -1.73
C ILE A 15 -2.04 -3.41 -0.79
N GLY A 16 -1.89 -2.20 -1.33
CA GLY A 16 -1.84 -0.98 -0.52
C GLY A 16 -3.10 -0.75 0.30
N ASP A 17 -4.27 -0.88 -0.32
CA ASP A 17 -5.53 -0.72 0.41
C ASP A 17 -5.72 -1.77 1.51
N ILE A 18 -5.26 -3.02 1.30
CA ILE A 18 -5.35 -4.08 2.30
C ILE A 18 -4.46 -3.72 3.51
N ILE A 19 -3.21 -3.32 3.27
CA ILE A 19 -2.30 -2.90 4.36
C ILE A 19 -2.87 -1.70 5.11
N LEU A 20 -3.51 -0.76 4.41
CA LEU A 20 -4.17 0.40 5.03
C LEU A 20 -5.39 0.03 5.90
N THR A 21 -5.92 -1.19 5.82
CA THR A 21 -6.99 -1.65 6.74
C THR A 21 -6.46 -2.32 8.01
N THR A 22 -5.17 -2.63 8.09
CA THR A 22 -4.59 -3.39 9.23
C THR A 22 -4.78 -2.71 10.59
N PRO A 23 -4.72 -1.36 10.75
CA PRO A 23 -4.98 -0.75 12.05
C PRO A 23 -6.42 -0.99 12.54
N VAL A 24 -7.39 -1.04 11.62
CA VAL A 24 -8.78 -1.35 11.96
C VAL A 24 -8.89 -2.79 12.47
N VAL A 25 -8.20 -3.74 11.85
CA VAL A 25 -8.15 -5.14 12.29
C VAL A 25 -7.54 -5.23 13.70
N ARG A 26 -6.38 -4.62 13.93
CA ARG A 26 -5.71 -4.58 15.24
C ARG A 26 -6.60 -3.95 16.33
N CYS A 27 -7.26 -2.84 16.03
CA CYS A 27 -8.12 -2.15 17.00
C CYS A 27 -9.42 -2.93 17.29
N LEU A 28 -10.02 -3.58 16.28
CA LEU A 28 -11.16 -4.48 16.50
C LEU A 28 -10.78 -5.65 17.40
N ARG A 29 -9.59 -6.22 17.21
CA ARG A 29 -9.08 -7.34 18.01
C ARG A 29 -8.84 -6.92 19.45
N SER A 30 -8.09 -5.83 19.65
CA SER A 30 -7.65 -5.39 20.98
C SER A 30 -8.73 -4.72 21.81
N GLN A 31 -9.60 -3.88 21.21
CA GLN A 31 -10.59 -3.09 21.95
C GLN A 31 -11.91 -3.82 22.19
N LEU A 32 -12.24 -4.82 21.34
CA LEU A 32 -13.48 -5.60 21.47
C LEU A 32 -13.22 -7.07 21.84
N ASN A 33 -11.96 -7.48 21.97
CA ASN A 33 -11.57 -8.89 22.09
C ASN A 33 -12.20 -9.77 20.98
N ALA A 34 -12.38 -9.20 19.78
CA ALA A 34 -13.13 -9.84 18.71
C ALA A 34 -12.33 -10.96 18.02
N LYS A 35 -13.00 -12.01 17.58
CA LYS A 35 -12.48 -12.93 16.56
C LYS A 35 -12.72 -12.33 15.17
N ILE A 36 -11.67 -12.22 14.36
CA ILE A 36 -11.72 -11.52 13.07
C ILE A 36 -11.40 -12.50 11.95
N ASP A 37 -12.36 -12.70 11.05
CA ASP A 37 -12.12 -13.36 9.78
C ASP A 37 -12.03 -12.28 8.68
N PHE A 38 -11.07 -12.41 7.77
CA PHE A 38 -10.79 -11.41 6.74
C PHE A 38 -11.05 -11.99 5.35
N LEU A 39 -11.98 -11.41 4.61
CA LEU A 39 -12.33 -11.84 3.24
C LEU A 39 -11.62 -10.98 2.19
N THR A 40 -10.75 -11.63 1.41
CA THR A 40 -9.99 -11.01 0.31
C THR A 40 -9.95 -11.91 -0.94
N LYS A 41 -9.28 -11.47 -2.01
CA LYS A 41 -8.94 -12.33 -3.15
C LYS A 41 -7.73 -13.20 -2.83
N ALA A 42 -7.68 -14.40 -3.41
CA ALA A 42 -6.59 -15.36 -3.22
C ALA A 42 -5.19 -14.76 -3.46
N ALA A 43 -5.06 -13.91 -4.50
CA ALA A 43 -3.82 -13.21 -4.82
C ALA A 43 -3.26 -12.30 -3.70
N TYR A 44 -4.09 -11.92 -2.73
CA TYR A 44 -3.69 -11.07 -1.60
C TYR A 44 -3.75 -11.78 -0.26
N LYS A 45 -4.07 -13.09 -0.24
CA LYS A 45 -4.16 -13.87 1.00
C LYS A 45 -2.85 -13.79 1.80
N GLN A 46 -1.72 -13.95 1.13
CA GLN A 46 -0.39 -13.97 1.76
C GLN A 46 -0.02 -12.69 2.51
N LEU A 47 -0.64 -11.55 2.18
CA LEU A 47 -0.41 -10.29 2.92
C LEU A 47 -0.91 -10.34 4.38
N LEU A 48 -1.79 -11.31 4.70
CA LEU A 48 -2.56 -11.32 5.94
C LEU A 48 -2.41 -12.59 6.75
N VAL A 49 -1.89 -13.69 6.17
CA VAL A 49 -1.83 -15.00 6.84
C VAL A 49 -1.01 -14.95 8.14
N SER A 50 0.07 -14.17 8.15
CA SER A 50 0.94 -14.01 9.32
C SER A 50 0.44 -12.99 10.34
N ASN A 51 -0.72 -12.34 10.11
CA ASN A 51 -1.22 -11.31 11.00
C ASN A 51 -1.90 -11.91 12.25
N PRO A 52 -1.34 -11.74 13.47
CA PRO A 52 -1.88 -12.35 14.69
C PRO A 52 -3.24 -11.78 15.12
N ASN A 53 -3.66 -10.66 14.53
CA ASN A 53 -4.96 -10.07 14.78
C ASN A 53 -6.08 -10.70 13.95
N ILE A 54 -5.75 -11.59 13.00
CA ILE A 54 -6.71 -12.27 12.12
C ILE A 54 -6.77 -13.75 12.51
N ASN A 55 -7.98 -14.26 12.71
CA ASN A 55 -8.24 -15.67 12.99
C ASN A 55 -8.20 -16.51 11.71
N GLU A 56 -8.78 -16.01 10.62
CA GLU A 56 -8.83 -16.71 9.34
C GLU A 56 -8.83 -15.74 8.16
N VAL A 57 -8.00 -16.03 7.15
CA VAL A 57 -8.04 -15.31 5.87
C VAL A 57 -8.79 -16.15 4.84
N ILE A 58 -9.98 -15.69 4.48
CA ILE A 58 -10.89 -16.36 3.55
C ILE A 58 -10.68 -15.79 2.14
N SER A 59 -10.49 -16.67 1.16
CA SER A 59 -10.32 -16.29 -0.25
C SER A 59 -11.63 -16.42 -1.02
N LEU A 60 -12.00 -15.37 -1.76
CA LEU A 60 -13.19 -15.37 -2.63
C LEU A 60 -13.21 -16.52 -3.66
N GLU A 61 -12.04 -16.86 -4.21
CA GLU A 61 -11.90 -17.87 -5.25
C GLU A 61 -12.01 -19.30 -4.72
N GLN A 62 -11.73 -19.51 -3.43
CA GLN A 62 -11.74 -20.84 -2.80
C GLN A 62 -13.15 -21.43 -2.68
N HIS A 63 -14.20 -20.60 -2.62
CA HIS A 63 -15.58 -21.07 -2.49
C HIS A 63 -16.55 -20.40 -3.47
N LYS A 64 -16.22 -20.30 -4.77
CA LYS A 64 -17.04 -19.56 -5.77
C LYS A 64 -18.56 -19.80 -5.65
N ASN A 65 -18.98 -21.06 -5.43
CA ASN A 65 -20.40 -21.43 -5.34
C ASN A 65 -20.92 -21.53 -3.90
N ASP A 66 -20.04 -21.77 -2.92
CA ASP A 66 -20.41 -22.06 -1.53
C ASP A 66 -20.02 -20.94 -0.54
N MET A 67 -19.46 -19.82 -1.01
CA MET A 67 -18.99 -18.70 -0.17
C MET A 67 -20.05 -18.30 0.86
N LEU A 68 -21.31 -18.18 0.46
CA LEU A 68 -22.39 -17.78 1.37
C LEU A 68 -22.70 -18.83 2.42
N LYS A 69 -22.67 -20.11 2.04
CA LYS A 69 -22.89 -21.21 2.98
C LYS A 69 -21.77 -21.24 4.03
N VAL A 70 -20.52 -21.12 3.58
CA VAL A 70 -19.34 -21.05 4.45
C VAL A 70 -19.40 -19.83 5.37
N LEU A 71 -19.75 -18.65 4.85
CA LEU A 71 -19.80 -17.44 5.68
C LEU A 71 -20.99 -17.45 6.66
N ARG A 72 -22.11 -18.09 6.31
CA ARG A 72 -23.26 -18.25 7.23
C ARG A 72 -22.94 -19.23 8.36
N SER A 73 -22.24 -20.33 8.10
CA SER A 73 -21.86 -21.29 9.15
C SER A 73 -20.86 -20.73 10.17
N LYS A 74 -20.25 -19.57 9.89
CA LYS A 74 -19.30 -18.90 10.78
C LYS A 74 -19.99 -18.01 11.83
N GLU A 75 -21.30 -17.74 11.71
CA GLU A 75 -22.11 -17.02 12.71
C GLU A 75 -21.55 -15.65 13.16
N TYR A 76 -21.26 -14.77 12.20
CA TYR A 76 -20.75 -13.43 12.50
C TYR A 76 -21.78 -12.53 13.19
N ASN A 77 -21.36 -11.76 14.20
CA ASN A 77 -22.20 -10.72 14.81
C ASN A 77 -22.21 -9.44 13.96
N PHE A 78 -21.06 -9.12 13.33
CA PHE A 78 -20.89 -7.92 12.52
C PHE A 78 -20.14 -8.20 11.22
N VAL A 79 -20.45 -7.42 10.19
CA VAL A 79 -19.66 -7.33 8.95
C VAL A 79 -19.13 -5.90 8.79
N ILE A 80 -17.81 -5.76 8.63
CA ILE A 80 -17.16 -4.48 8.35
C ILE A 80 -16.73 -4.46 6.88
N ASP A 81 -17.49 -3.75 6.04
CA ASP A 81 -17.21 -3.60 4.61
C ASP A 81 -16.30 -2.39 4.35
N LEU A 82 -14.99 -2.66 4.21
CA LEU A 82 -13.97 -1.68 3.87
C LEU A 82 -13.72 -1.58 2.34
N GLN A 83 -14.44 -2.38 1.54
CA GLN A 83 -14.39 -2.37 0.08
C GLN A 83 -15.42 -1.42 -0.54
N SER A 84 -16.66 -1.43 -0.02
CA SER A 84 -17.77 -0.55 -0.37
C SER A 84 -18.05 -0.51 -1.89
N ASN A 85 -18.16 -1.69 -2.54
CA ASN A 85 -18.51 -1.81 -3.96
C ASN A 85 -19.74 -2.73 -4.15
N PHE A 86 -20.24 -2.82 -5.38
CA PHE A 86 -21.44 -3.63 -5.67
C PHE A 86 -21.29 -5.10 -5.25
N ARG A 87 -20.10 -5.68 -5.43
CA ARG A 87 -19.83 -7.07 -5.06
C ARG A 87 -19.88 -7.27 -3.54
N SER A 88 -19.24 -6.40 -2.76
CA SER A 88 -19.29 -6.46 -1.30
C SER A 88 -20.70 -6.16 -0.76
N PHE A 89 -21.42 -5.22 -1.40
CA PHE A 89 -22.81 -4.89 -1.09
C PHE A 89 -23.74 -6.08 -1.27
N LYS A 90 -23.69 -6.77 -2.42
CA LYS A 90 -24.50 -7.97 -2.68
C LYS A 90 -24.22 -9.06 -1.65
N LEU A 91 -22.94 -9.32 -1.35
CA LEU A 91 -22.55 -10.31 -0.34
C LEU A 91 -23.13 -9.97 1.04
N ARG A 92 -22.99 -8.72 1.47
CA ARG A 92 -23.51 -8.21 2.75
C ARG A 92 -25.04 -8.37 2.86
N LEU A 93 -25.78 -8.02 1.80
CA LEU A 93 -27.24 -8.21 1.75
C LEU A 93 -27.63 -9.68 1.88
N MET A 94 -26.93 -10.57 1.17
CA MET A 94 -27.20 -12.01 1.20
C MET A 94 -26.82 -12.66 2.54
N LEU A 95 -25.87 -12.10 3.28
CA LEU A 95 -25.52 -12.55 4.63
C LEU A 95 -26.57 -12.14 5.67
N GLY A 96 -27.24 -10.99 5.50
CA GLY A 96 -28.27 -10.53 6.45
C GLY A 96 -27.74 -10.12 7.83
N VAL A 97 -26.41 -9.98 7.98
CA VAL A 97 -25.76 -9.63 9.25
C VAL A 97 -25.64 -8.10 9.40
N LYS A 98 -25.76 -7.60 10.63
CA LYS A 98 -25.57 -6.18 10.94
C LYS A 98 -24.19 -5.72 10.46
N SER A 99 -24.17 -4.65 9.69
CA SER A 99 -22.97 -4.29 8.93
C SER A 99 -22.69 -2.81 8.91
N TYR A 100 -21.41 -2.48 8.89
CA TYR A 100 -20.91 -1.12 8.79
C TYR A 100 -20.00 -0.98 7.59
N THR A 101 -20.08 0.15 6.89
CA THR A 101 -19.46 0.30 5.57
C THR A 101 -18.69 1.61 5.49
N PHE A 102 -17.50 1.53 4.88
CA PHE A 102 -16.67 2.68 4.59
C PHE A 102 -17.29 3.60 3.53
N SER A 103 -17.28 4.91 3.78
CA SER A 103 -17.64 5.93 2.79
C SER A 103 -16.46 6.24 1.87
N LYS A 104 -16.64 6.00 0.57
CA LYS A 104 -15.64 6.35 -0.45
C LYS A 104 -15.43 7.85 -0.67
N ASP A 105 -16.33 8.68 -0.14
CA ASP A 105 -16.34 10.13 -0.32
C ASP A 105 -16.15 10.53 -1.80
N THR A 106 -16.82 9.80 -2.71
CA THR A 106 -16.59 9.88 -4.15
C THR A 106 -16.79 11.28 -4.70
N PHE A 107 -17.79 12.01 -4.21
CA PHE A 107 -18.06 13.39 -4.63
C PHE A 107 -16.97 14.37 -4.15
N LYS A 108 -16.52 14.26 -2.89
CA LYS A 108 -15.40 15.07 -2.37
C LYS A 108 -14.11 14.82 -3.16
N ARG A 109 -13.87 13.56 -3.55
CA ARG A 109 -12.75 13.20 -4.42
C ARG A 109 -12.89 13.80 -5.81
N TYR A 110 -14.09 13.77 -6.39
CA TYR A 110 -14.36 14.40 -7.67
C TYR A 110 -14.05 15.90 -7.61
N ILE A 111 -14.51 16.59 -6.55
CA ILE A 111 -14.22 18.01 -6.35
C ILE A 111 -12.71 18.29 -6.30
N LEU A 112 -11.97 17.50 -5.53
CA LEU A 112 -10.50 17.63 -5.46
C LEU A 112 -9.83 17.43 -6.83
N ILE A 113 -10.25 16.42 -7.59
CA ILE A 113 -9.62 16.10 -8.88
C ILE A 113 -9.93 17.18 -9.92
N TYR A 114 -11.18 17.64 -10.03
CA TYR A 114 -11.59 18.53 -11.12
C TYR A 114 -11.43 20.01 -10.80
N PHE A 115 -11.67 20.40 -9.55
CA PHE A 115 -11.63 21.80 -9.12
C PHE A 115 -10.45 22.13 -8.19
N GLY A 116 -9.65 21.14 -7.76
CA GLY A 116 -8.52 21.36 -6.86
C GLY A 116 -8.89 21.65 -5.40
N ILE A 117 -10.19 21.69 -5.07
CA ILE A 117 -10.65 22.02 -3.72
C ILE A 117 -10.58 20.76 -2.82
N ASN A 118 -9.70 20.79 -1.82
CA ASN A 118 -9.50 19.64 -0.94
C ASN A 118 -10.53 19.55 0.20
N LEU A 119 -11.65 18.87 -0.07
CA LEU A 119 -12.62 18.45 0.95
C LEU A 119 -12.29 17.08 1.57
N LEU A 120 -11.27 16.39 1.07
CA LEU A 120 -10.76 15.12 1.58
C LEU A 120 -9.65 15.35 2.61
N LYS A 121 -10.02 15.89 3.78
CA LYS A 121 -9.05 16.28 4.81
C LYS A 121 -8.37 15.13 5.55
N ASN A 122 -8.98 13.94 5.58
CA ASN A 122 -8.49 12.82 6.40
C ASN A 122 -7.82 11.74 5.56
N HIS A 123 -6.89 11.02 6.18
CA HIS A 123 -6.26 9.87 5.57
C HIS A 123 -7.29 8.76 5.30
N ILE A 124 -6.99 7.84 4.38
CA ILE A 124 -7.88 6.69 4.11
C ILE A 124 -8.06 5.80 5.34
N VAL A 125 -7.02 5.65 6.16
CA VAL A 125 -7.07 4.90 7.42
C VAL A 125 -8.12 5.48 8.37
N ASP A 126 -8.10 6.80 8.60
CA ASP A 126 -9.08 7.45 9.47
C ASP A 126 -10.51 7.32 8.92
N ARG A 127 -10.66 7.30 7.59
CA ARG A 127 -11.94 7.04 6.93
C ARG A 127 -12.40 5.59 7.11
N TYR A 128 -11.49 4.62 7.18
CA TYR A 128 -11.83 3.25 7.57
C TYR A 128 -12.29 3.19 9.02
N PHE A 129 -11.65 3.93 9.94
CA PHE A 129 -12.10 4.01 11.34
C PHE A 129 -13.52 4.59 11.49
N ARG A 130 -13.94 5.52 10.62
CA ARG A 130 -15.35 5.97 10.61
C ARG A 130 -16.35 4.83 10.43
N ALA A 131 -16.00 3.77 9.69
CA ALA A 131 -16.87 2.60 9.52
C ALA A 131 -17.06 1.82 10.82
N VAL A 132 -16.07 1.80 11.72
CA VAL A 132 -16.14 1.07 12.99
C VAL A 132 -16.45 1.95 14.21
N SER A 133 -16.57 3.27 14.02
CA SER A 133 -16.88 4.24 15.09
C SER A 133 -18.15 3.89 15.90
N LYS A 134 -19.18 3.32 15.26
CA LYS A 134 -20.42 2.88 15.93
C LYS A 134 -20.23 1.67 16.86
N LEU A 135 -19.09 1.02 16.79
CA LEU A 135 -18.67 -0.03 17.72
C LEU A 135 -17.77 0.52 18.84
N ASN A 136 -17.63 1.84 18.96
CA ASN A 136 -16.72 2.52 19.88
C ASN A 136 -15.25 2.13 19.69
N VAL A 137 -14.87 1.75 18.46
CA VAL A 137 -13.49 1.42 18.11
C VAL A 137 -12.81 2.68 17.58
N CYS A 138 -11.69 3.04 18.21
CA CYS A 138 -10.87 4.19 17.87
C CYS A 138 -9.51 3.76 17.33
N ASN A 139 -8.84 4.68 16.62
CA ASN A 139 -7.48 4.46 16.16
C ASN A 139 -6.51 4.53 17.35
N ASP A 140 -5.59 3.57 17.44
CA ASP A 140 -4.58 3.49 18.50
C ASP A 140 -3.29 4.26 18.16
N GLU A 141 -3.23 4.88 16.98
CA GLU A 141 -2.11 5.71 16.51
C GLU A 141 -0.76 4.96 16.46
N LYS A 142 -0.79 3.63 16.30
CA LYS A 142 0.43 2.80 16.17
C LYS A 142 0.85 2.52 14.72
N GLY A 143 0.34 3.28 13.75
CA GLY A 143 0.64 3.08 12.33
C GLY A 143 0.05 1.79 11.75
N LEU A 144 0.60 1.32 10.63
CA LEU A 144 0.16 0.13 9.90
C LEU A 144 0.82 -1.14 10.45
N ASP A 145 0.22 -2.30 10.19
CA ASP A 145 0.84 -3.60 10.52
C ASP A 145 1.19 -4.39 9.26
N TYR A 146 2.35 -5.04 9.28
CA TYR A 146 2.72 -6.09 8.35
C TYR A 146 3.57 -7.13 9.10
N PHE A 147 3.23 -8.41 8.93
CA PHE A 147 3.90 -9.51 9.62
C PHE A 147 4.49 -10.46 8.59
N LEU A 148 5.77 -10.80 8.77
CA LEU A 148 6.47 -11.78 7.94
C LEU A 148 6.25 -13.18 8.52
N SER A 149 6.08 -14.20 7.67
CA SER A 149 5.84 -15.57 8.11
C SER A 149 7.09 -16.23 8.69
N ASN A 150 8.26 -16.09 8.05
CA ASN A 150 9.55 -16.67 8.44
C ASN A 150 10.73 -15.84 7.89
N SER A 151 11.95 -16.13 8.35
CA SER A 151 13.19 -15.67 7.71
C SER A 151 13.31 -16.30 6.32
N MET A 152 13.58 -15.47 5.31
CA MET A 152 13.70 -15.91 3.91
C MET A 152 15.16 -16.00 3.51
N LEU A 153 15.48 -17.01 2.70
CA LEU A 153 16.77 -17.13 2.04
C LEU A 153 16.69 -16.32 0.75
N ILE A 154 17.37 -15.18 0.73
CA ILE A 154 17.55 -14.35 -0.46
C ILE A 154 19.06 -14.33 -0.73
N ASP A 155 19.46 -14.44 -2.00
CA ASP A 155 20.86 -14.36 -2.43
C ASP A 155 21.36 -12.91 -2.41
N PHE A 156 21.35 -12.32 -1.21
CA PHE A 156 21.83 -10.98 -0.92
C PHE A 156 22.10 -10.87 0.58
N ASP A 157 23.26 -10.33 0.95
CA ASP A 157 23.58 -10.05 2.35
C ASP A 157 22.70 -8.89 2.84
N VAL A 158 21.67 -9.22 3.62
CA VAL A 158 20.71 -8.24 4.17
C VAL A 158 21.22 -7.55 5.44
N ASP A 159 22.36 -7.96 5.99
CA ASP A 159 22.96 -7.32 7.17
C ASP A 159 23.80 -6.09 6.79
N GLN A 160 24.22 -6.00 5.52
CA GLN A 160 24.87 -4.79 5.00
C GLN A 160 23.87 -3.62 4.87
N ASP A 161 24.39 -2.40 4.76
CA ASP A 161 23.55 -1.22 4.53
C ASP A 161 23.16 -1.11 3.05
N TYR A 162 21.85 -1.02 2.75
CA TYR A 162 21.36 -0.87 1.37
C TYR A 162 20.04 -0.07 1.27
N ILE A 163 19.73 0.37 0.05
CA ILE A 163 18.46 0.99 -0.35
C ILE A 163 17.60 -0.01 -1.10
N CYS A 164 16.31 -0.04 -0.81
CA CYS A 164 15.32 -0.62 -1.71
C CYS A 164 14.71 0.47 -2.61
N TRP A 165 14.68 0.26 -3.92
CA TRP A 165 13.93 1.10 -4.85
C TRP A 165 12.83 0.29 -5.52
N CYS A 166 11.59 0.48 -5.05
CA CYS A 166 10.40 -0.09 -5.66
C CYS A 166 10.02 0.72 -6.91
N ILE A 167 10.51 0.30 -8.08
CA ILE A 167 10.27 0.98 -9.37
C ILE A 167 8.91 0.67 -9.98
N GLY A 168 8.19 -0.30 -9.40
CA GLY A 168 6.87 -0.73 -9.84
C GLY A 168 5.80 0.36 -9.81
N GLY A 169 4.68 0.10 -10.50
CA GLY A 169 3.53 0.99 -10.44
C GLY A 169 2.36 0.53 -11.30
N ALA A 170 1.14 0.58 -10.73
CA ALA A 170 -0.08 0.12 -11.42
C ALA A 170 -0.32 0.79 -12.80
N HIS A 171 0.28 1.95 -13.04
CA HIS A 171 0.27 2.62 -14.34
C HIS A 171 1.63 3.25 -14.63
N LYS A 172 2.12 3.12 -15.88
CA LYS A 172 3.38 3.72 -16.35
C LYS A 172 3.51 5.23 -16.05
N ARG A 173 2.39 5.95 -16.05
CA ARG A 173 2.30 7.40 -15.71
C ARG A 173 2.59 7.75 -14.25
N LYS A 174 2.72 6.73 -13.38
CA LYS A 174 3.10 6.86 -11.98
C LYS A 174 4.54 6.40 -11.71
N GLN A 175 5.24 5.92 -12.73
CA GLN A 175 6.61 5.46 -12.59
C GLN A 175 7.57 6.57 -13.02
N LEU A 176 8.68 6.76 -12.32
CA LEU A 176 9.83 7.53 -12.85
C LEU A 176 10.40 6.86 -14.11
N SER A 177 11.10 7.60 -14.97
CA SER A 177 11.77 6.99 -16.15
C SER A 177 13.03 6.25 -15.73
N SER A 178 13.45 5.29 -16.56
CA SER A 178 14.73 4.60 -16.41
C SER A 178 15.89 5.60 -16.29
N ILE A 179 15.90 6.63 -17.12
CA ILE A 179 16.91 7.69 -17.10
C ILE A 179 16.90 8.46 -15.77
N GLN A 180 15.72 8.81 -15.24
CA GLN A 180 15.62 9.50 -13.95
C GLN A 180 16.20 8.66 -12.82
N VAL A 181 15.86 7.36 -12.78
CA VAL A 181 16.33 6.42 -11.77
C VAL A 181 17.83 6.18 -11.91
N ALA A 182 18.31 5.89 -13.12
CA ALA A 182 19.72 5.66 -13.42
C ALA A 182 20.62 6.85 -13.05
N ASN A 183 20.15 8.08 -13.30
CA ASN A 183 20.88 9.29 -12.92
C ASN A 183 21.07 9.43 -11.41
N VAL A 184 20.06 9.04 -10.62
CA VAL A 184 20.19 9.07 -9.15
C VAL A 184 21.11 7.96 -8.69
N ILE A 185 20.88 6.73 -9.14
CA ILE A 185 21.67 5.55 -8.73
C ILE A 185 23.15 5.71 -9.05
N SER A 186 23.49 6.32 -10.20
CA SER A 186 24.89 6.56 -10.60
C SER A 186 25.65 7.52 -9.67
N GLN A 187 24.96 8.23 -8.76
CA GLN A 187 25.57 9.13 -7.77
C GLN A 187 25.58 8.53 -6.36
N LEU A 188 25.06 7.31 -6.18
CA LEU A 188 25.00 6.63 -4.88
C LEU A 188 26.14 5.61 -4.76
N GLU A 189 26.75 5.57 -3.58
CA GLU A 189 27.81 4.61 -3.25
C GLU A 189 27.23 3.32 -2.63
N MET A 190 26.12 3.44 -1.90
CA MET A 190 25.46 2.34 -1.20
C MET A 190 24.71 1.42 -2.16
N PRO A 191 24.66 0.09 -1.91
CA PRO A 191 23.91 -0.86 -2.73
C PRO A 191 22.44 -0.45 -2.93
N VAL A 192 21.95 -0.60 -4.16
CA VAL A 192 20.54 -0.34 -4.51
C VAL A 192 19.88 -1.60 -5.05
N LEU A 193 18.81 -2.03 -4.39
CA LEU A 193 17.98 -3.16 -4.82
C LEU A 193 16.76 -2.67 -5.57
N LEU A 194 16.65 -3.01 -6.85
CA LEU A 194 15.46 -2.73 -7.65
C LEU A 194 14.39 -3.78 -7.37
N LEU A 195 13.24 -3.34 -6.86
CA LEU A 195 12.09 -4.19 -6.57
C LEU A 195 10.93 -3.87 -7.52
N GLY A 196 10.28 -4.92 -8.03
CA GLY A 196 9.20 -4.80 -9.00
C GLY A 196 8.63 -6.17 -9.36
N SER A 197 7.51 -6.16 -10.07
CA SER A 197 6.97 -7.39 -10.64
C SER A 197 7.71 -7.75 -11.93
N ALA A 198 7.39 -8.90 -12.52
CA ALA A 198 7.91 -9.27 -13.84
C ALA A 198 7.54 -8.25 -14.93
N GLU A 199 6.45 -7.47 -14.75
CA GLU A 199 6.06 -6.40 -15.70
C GLU A 199 7.08 -5.26 -15.76
N GLU A 200 7.91 -5.10 -14.72
CA GLU A 200 8.95 -4.09 -14.64
C GLU A 200 10.35 -4.56 -15.03
N LYS A 201 10.52 -5.82 -15.48
CA LYS A 201 11.83 -6.35 -15.87
C LYS A 201 12.49 -5.55 -17.00
N GLN A 202 11.72 -5.10 -18.00
CA GLN A 202 12.29 -4.25 -19.05
C GLN A 202 12.76 -2.90 -18.49
N LEU A 203 12.01 -2.34 -17.53
CA LEU A 203 12.37 -1.06 -16.90
C LEU A 203 13.66 -1.19 -16.08
N SER A 204 13.85 -2.30 -15.35
CA SER A 204 15.09 -2.54 -14.60
C SER A 204 16.29 -2.73 -15.53
N VAL A 205 16.14 -3.48 -16.62
CA VAL A 205 17.18 -3.63 -17.66
C VAL A 205 17.57 -2.28 -18.25
N ASP A 206 16.59 -1.43 -18.59
CA ASP A 206 16.86 -0.09 -19.11
C ASP A 206 17.59 0.79 -18.07
N ILE A 207 17.29 0.65 -16.78
CA ILE A 207 18.00 1.35 -15.70
C ILE A 207 19.46 0.89 -15.65
N ILE A 208 19.69 -0.43 -15.57
CA ILE A 208 21.02 -1.04 -15.42
C ILE A 208 21.91 -0.73 -16.62
N THR A 209 21.34 -0.67 -17.82
CA THR A 209 22.10 -0.32 -19.04
C THR A 209 22.58 1.14 -19.04
N ASN A 210 21.92 2.03 -18.27
CA ASN A 210 22.18 3.47 -18.26
C ASN A 210 22.90 3.95 -16.98
N ILE A 211 23.18 3.08 -16.02
CA ILE A 211 23.94 3.45 -14.81
C ILE A 211 25.45 3.38 -15.05
N LYS A 212 26.19 4.18 -14.29
CA LYS A 212 27.66 4.11 -14.19
C LYS A 212 28.14 3.41 -12.91
N SER A 213 27.22 2.79 -12.17
CA SER A 213 27.49 2.11 -10.90
C SER A 213 27.37 0.61 -11.08
N ASN A 214 28.23 -0.14 -10.39
CA ASN A 214 28.19 -1.61 -10.36
C ASN A 214 27.45 -2.15 -9.13
N ASN A 215 26.94 -1.27 -8.25
CA ASN A 215 26.37 -1.67 -6.96
C ASN A 215 24.84 -1.68 -6.98
N VAL A 216 24.27 -2.36 -7.98
CA VAL A 216 22.83 -2.42 -8.22
C VAL A 216 22.41 -3.86 -8.44
N TYR A 217 21.39 -4.28 -7.70
CA TYR A 217 20.88 -5.65 -7.72
C TYR A 217 19.43 -5.62 -8.23
N ASP A 218 19.13 -6.41 -9.26
CA ASP A 218 17.81 -6.44 -9.86
C ASP A 218 17.01 -7.64 -9.39
N PHE A 219 16.01 -7.38 -8.53
CA PHE A 219 15.08 -8.39 -8.05
C PHE A 219 13.70 -8.29 -8.70
N CYS A 220 13.56 -7.50 -9.78
CA CYS A 220 12.28 -7.34 -10.47
C CYS A 220 11.83 -8.67 -11.11
N GLY A 221 10.68 -9.17 -10.67
CA GLY A 221 10.15 -10.46 -11.11
C GLY A 221 10.84 -11.70 -10.50
N GLU A 222 11.84 -11.50 -9.64
CA GLU A 222 12.61 -12.57 -8.99
C GLU A 222 12.21 -12.77 -7.53
N THR A 223 11.52 -11.80 -6.93
CA THR A 223 11.02 -11.87 -5.56
C THR A 223 9.50 -11.88 -5.51
N SER A 224 8.97 -12.66 -4.57
CA SER A 224 7.59 -12.58 -4.10
C SER A 224 7.35 -11.29 -3.32
N ILE A 225 6.08 -10.98 -3.05
CA ILE A 225 5.71 -9.81 -2.23
C ILE A 225 6.30 -9.93 -0.82
N GLU A 226 6.39 -11.14 -0.28
CA GLU A 226 6.90 -11.38 1.06
C GLU A 226 8.42 -11.20 1.13
N GLU A 227 9.15 -11.68 0.13
CA GLU A 227 10.61 -11.46 -0.01
C GLU A 227 10.92 -9.98 -0.23
N SER A 228 10.16 -9.28 -1.08
CA SER A 228 10.24 -7.82 -1.22
C SER A 228 9.99 -7.11 0.12
N ALA A 229 9.01 -7.56 0.91
CA ALA A 229 8.73 -7.00 2.23
C ALA A 229 9.89 -7.26 3.22
N TYR A 230 10.51 -8.44 3.17
CA TYR A 230 11.69 -8.77 3.97
C TYR A 230 12.88 -7.86 3.62
N LEU A 231 13.16 -7.65 2.33
CA LEU A 231 14.20 -6.73 1.87
C LEU A 231 13.91 -5.28 2.30
N ILE A 232 12.65 -4.84 2.20
CA ILE A 232 12.23 -3.51 2.65
C ILE A 232 12.48 -3.33 4.15
N ARG A 233 12.11 -4.31 4.98
CA ARG A 233 12.24 -4.25 6.45
C ARG A 233 13.69 -4.01 6.88
N ASN A 234 14.65 -4.67 6.23
CA ASN A 234 16.07 -4.58 6.59
C ASN A 234 16.82 -3.44 5.86
N SER A 235 16.17 -2.74 4.93
CA SER A 235 16.78 -1.61 4.22
C SER A 235 16.90 -0.34 5.07
N LYS A 236 17.88 0.52 4.78
CA LYS A 236 17.99 1.86 5.41
C LYS A 236 16.96 2.86 4.91
N LEU A 237 16.52 2.67 3.67
CA LEU A 237 15.69 3.63 2.96
C LEU A 237 14.95 2.95 1.82
N VAL A 238 13.67 3.28 1.67
CA VAL A 238 12.83 2.85 0.55
C VAL A 238 12.51 4.04 -0.36
N LEU A 239 12.87 3.93 -1.64
CA LEU A 239 12.40 4.80 -2.71
C LEU A 239 11.25 4.12 -3.42
N THR A 240 10.12 4.79 -3.60
CA THR A 240 8.94 4.12 -4.16
C THR A 240 8.01 5.08 -4.88
N ASN A 241 7.41 4.62 -5.97
CA ASN A 241 6.24 5.30 -6.54
C ASN A 241 5.02 5.10 -5.61
N ASP A 242 3.93 5.85 -5.82
CA ASP A 242 2.66 5.61 -5.14
C ASP A 242 2.12 4.18 -5.44
N THR A 243 2.47 3.20 -4.59
CA THR A 243 2.22 1.76 -4.75
C THR A 243 2.00 1.06 -3.40
N GLY A 244 1.61 -0.22 -3.44
CA GLY A 244 1.42 -1.02 -2.22
C GLY A 244 2.68 -1.17 -1.37
N MET A 245 3.86 -1.25 -1.98
CA MET A 245 5.14 -1.42 -1.25
C MET A 245 5.45 -0.23 -0.34
N MET A 246 5.00 0.97 -0.71
CA MET A 246 5.08 2.16 0.14
C MET A 246 4.38 1.97 1.50
N HIS A 247 3.23 1.31 1.51
CA HIS A 247 2.48 1.05 2.74
C HIS A 247 3.10 -0.07 3.56
N ILE A 248 3.70 -1.07 2.92
CA ILE A 248 4.49 -2.11 3.61
C ILE A 248 5.69 -1.48 4.31
N ALA A 249 6.44 -0.61 3.62
CA ALA A 249 7.54 0.15 4.23
C ALA A 249 7.06 1.02 5.41
N SER A 250 5.86 1.59 5.32
CA SER A 250 5.27 2.37 6.43
C SER A 250 4.96 1.50 7.64
N ALA A 251 4.58 0.23 7.43
CA ALA A 251 4.29 -0.72 8.51
C ALA A 251 5.54 -1.20 9.25
N PHE A 252 6.71 -1.17 8.60
CA PHE A 252 7.99 -1.50 9.22
C PHE A 252 8.73 -0.29 9.81
N ASP A 253 8.12 0.89 9.78
CA ASP A 253 8.77 2.15 10.17
C ASP A 253 10.09 2.40 9.41
N THR A 254 10.19 1.92 8.17
CA THR A 254 11.34 2.18 7.31
C THR A 254 11.23 3.60 6.74
N PRO A 255 12.32 4.39 6.70
CA PRO A 255 12.33 5.69 6.00
C PRO A 255 11.90 5.56 4.54
N ILE A 256 11.03 6.46 4.07
CA ILE A 256 10.47 6.41 2.71
C ILE A 256 10.71 7.73 1.97
N ILE A 257 11.15 7.65 0.72
CA ILE A 257 10.97 8.72 -0.28
C ILE A 257 9.94 8.24 -1.30
N SER A 258 8.77 8.87 -1.30
CA SER A 258 7.67 8.53 -2.21
C SER A 258 7.51 9.55 -3.33
N PHE A 259 7.29 9.08 -4.56
CA PHE A 259 7.18 9.93 -5.76
C PHE A 259 5.73 10.08 -6.22
N TRP A 260 5.30 11.33 -6.45
CA TRP A 260 3.91 11.67 -6.74
C TRP A 260 3.77 12.54 -7.99
N GLY A 261 3.07 12.01 -8.99
CA GLY A 261 2.75 12.69 -10.25
C GLY A 261 1.25 12.87 -10.45
N CYS A 262 0.67 11.95 -11.23
CA CYS A 262 -0.75 11.99 -11.62
C CYS A 262 -1.70 11.80 -10.42
N THR A 263 -1.23 11.13 -9.37
CA THR A 263 -1.87 11.03 -8.05
C THR A 263 -1.14 11.96 -7.08
N LYS A 264 -1.83 12.33 -5.99
CA LYS A 264 -1.28 13.24 -4.97
C LYS A 264 -1.56 12.70 -3.57
N PRO A 265 -0.71 13.02 -2.58
CA PRO A 265 -0.95 12.71 -1.17
C PRO A 265 -2.33 13.16 -0.67
N SER A 266 -2.85 14.27 -1.20
CA SER A 266 -4.18 14.83 -0.89
C SER A 266 -5.36 13.90 -1.18
N LEU A 267 -5.16 12.81 -1.94
CA LEU A 267 -6.17 11.74 -2.08
C LEU A 267 -6.33 10.89 -0.80
N GLY A 268 -5.43 11.07 0.18
CA GLY A 268 -5.39 10.39 1.46
C GLY A 268 -4.74 9.01 1.41
N PHE A 269 -3.72 8.84 0.56
CA PHE A 269 -2.96 7.59 0.37
C PHE A 269 -1.45 7.80 0.59
N SER A 270 -1.03 8.89 1.24
CA SER A 270 0.37 9.08 1.62
C SER A 270 0.86 7.93 2.52
N PRO A 271 2.18 7.77 2.71
CA PRO A 271 2.72 6.92 3.77
C PRO A 271 2.03 7.26 5.11
N TYR A 272 1.40 6.28 5.74
CA TYR A 272 0.58 6.51 6.93
C TYR A 272 1.42 6.33 8.18
N MET A 273 1.57 7.40 8.96
CA MET A 273 2.41 7.41 10.17
C MET A 273 3.81 6.83 9.94
N ALA A 274 4.36 7.04 8.73
CA ALA A 274 5.68 6.55 8.38
C ALA A 274 6.77 7.24 9.22
N ALA A 275 7.96 6.64 9.22
CA ALA A 275 9.14 7.14 9.91
C ALA A 275 9.33 8.65 9.72
N LYS A 276 9.68 9.36 10.80
CA LYS A 276 9.77 10.84 10.84
C LYS A 276 10.62 11.45 9.72
N LYS A 277 11.64 10.74 9.24
CA LYS A 277 12.53 11.19 8.15
C LYS A 277 11.89 11.07 6.75
N SER A 278 10.73 10.42 6.61
CA SER A 278 10.10 10.15 5.31
C SER A 278 9.68 11.42 4.57
N LYS A 279 9.76 11.40 3.24
CA LYS A 279 9.50 12.54 2.36
C LYS A 279 8.61 12.15 1.18
N CYS A 280 7.63 13.00 0.87
CA CYS A 280 6.88 12.93 -0.38
C CYS A 280 7.47 13.94 -1.37
N ILE A 281 7.96 13.48 -2.52
CA ILE A 281 8.40 14.33 -3.62
C ILE A 281 7.28 14.40 -4.65
N ILE A 282 6.73 15.59 -4.84
CA ILE A 282 5.56 15.85 -5.68
C ILE A 282 6.02 16.64 -6.91
N THR A 283 5.55 16.28 -8.10
CA THR A 283 5.79 17.05 -9.33
C THR A 283 5.28 18.50 -9.20
N SER A 284 6.03 19.44 -9.78
CA SER A 284 5.79 20.88 -9.69
C SER A 284 4.64 21.42 -10.54
N PHE A 285 4.04 20.60 -11.41
CA PHE A 285 2.97 21.09 -12.32
C PHE A 285 1.69 21.54 -11.63
N SER A 286 1.27 20.86 -10.56
CA SER A 286 0.00 21.13 -9.89
C SER A 286 -0.10 20.40 -8.57
N ASP A 287 -0.77 20.99 -7.58
CA ASP A 287 -1.11 20.34 -6.32
C ASP A 287 -2.35 19.44 -6.43
N ALA A 288 -3.18 19.64 -7.46
CA ALA A 288 -4.36 18.84 -7.70
C ALA A 288 -3.99 17.51 -8.39
N PRO A 289 -4.64 16.38 -8.01
CA PRO A 289 -4.46 15.13 -8.73
C PRO A 289 -4.98 15.23 -10.17
N CYS A 290 -4.30 14.56 -11.09
CA CYS A 290 -4.77 14.43 -12.47
C CYS A 290 -5.90 13.40 -12.59
N SER A 291 -5.82 12.30 -11.85
CA SER A 291 -6.85 11.25 -11.82
C SER A 291 -6.81 10.45 -10.53
N LYS A 292 -7.87 9.67 -10.27
CA LYS A 292 -8.01 8.88 -9.03
C LYS A 292 -6.88 7.87 -8.82
N HIS A 293 -6.47 7.15 -9.87
CA HIS A 293 -5.49 6.06 -9.77
C HIS A 293 -4.21 6.34 -10.58
N GLY A 294 -4.11 7.47 -11.27
CA GLY A 294 -3.02 7.76 -12.21
C GLY A 294 -3.23 7.21 -13.62
N LYS A 295 -4.47 6.80 -13.97
CA LYS A 295 -4.79 6.28 -15.31
C LYS A 295 -4.62 7.34 -16.39
N TYR A 296 -4.80 8.61 -16.09
CA TYR A 296 -4.60 9.72 -17.02
C TYR A 296 -3.81 10.86 -16.34
N CYS A 297 -3.11 11.64 -17.15
CA CYS A 297 -2.41 12.84 -16.74
C CYS A 297 -2.98 14.03 -17.51
N LYS A 298 -3.16 15.17 -16.84
CA LYS A 298 -3.69 16.40 -17.47
C LYS A 298 -2.63 17.17 -18.26
N PHE A 299 -1.34 16.91 -18.00
CA PHE A 299 -0.23 17.74 -18.48
C PHE A 299 0.67 17.04 -19.49
N GLN A 300 0.87 15.72 -19.37
CA GLN A 300 1.79 14.96 -20.21
C GLN A 300 1.30 13.54 -20.48
N SER A 301 1.41 13.06 -21.71
CA SER A 301 0.98 11.70 -22.12
C SER A 301 1.64 10.58 -21.27
N ASN A 302 2.93 10.76 -20.95
CA ASN A 302 3.76 9.81 -20.20
C ASN A 302 3.75 10.03 -18.68
N GLY A 303 3.00 11.04 -18.21
CA GLY A 303 2.79 11.32 -16.79
C GLY A 303 3.72 12.38 -16.23
N CYS A 304 3.15 13.36 -15.53
CA CYS A 304 3.85 14.50 -14.92
C CYS A 304 4.90 14.13 -13.85
N ILE A 305 4.96 12.86 -13.41
CA ILE A 305 6.01 12.36 -12.52
C ILE A 305 7.40 12.43 -13.18
N LYS A 306 7.45 12.40 -14.52
CA LYS A 306 8.70 12.43 -15.28
C LYS A 306 9.45 13.77 -15.20
N GLU A 307 8.80 14.82 -14.70
CA GLU A 307 9.45 16.12 -14.46
C GLU A 307 10.15 16.23 -13.09
N ILE A 308 10.03 15.21 -12.23
CA ILE A 308 10.77 15.20 -10.98
C ILE A 308 12.27 15.13 -11.30
N LYS A 309 13.00 16.21 -11.03
CA LYS A 309 14.43 16.30 -11.35
C LYS A 309 15.22 15.29 -10.50
N PRO A 310 16.11 14.47 -11.10
CA PRO A 310 16.96 13.52 -10.36
C PRO A 310 17.75 14.15 -9.21
N LYS A 311 18.20 15.41 -9.38
CA LYS A 311 18.89 16.17 -8.34
C LYS A 311 18.09 16.26 -7.03
N ILE A 312 16.78 16.53 -7.10
CA ILE A 312 15.92 16.64 -5.91
C ILE A 312 15.79 15.29 -5.20
N ILE A 313 15.76 14.20 -5.96
CA ILE A 313 15.70 12.84 -5.43
C ILE A 313 17.02 12.52 -4.72
N TYR A 314 18.16 12.74 -5.38
CA TYR A 314 19.49 12.51 -4.81
C TYR A 314 19.71 13.30 -3.52
N GLU A 315 19.40 14.59 -3.50
CA GLU A 315 19.52 15.44 -2.30
C GLU A 315 18.66 14.92 -1.14
N ALA A 316 17.46 14.40 -1.44
CA ALA A 316 16.62 13.77 -0.44
C ALA A 316 17.24 12.48 0.09
N VAL A 317 17.77 11.62 -0.78
CA VAL A 317 18.45 10.36 -0.40
C VAL A 317 19.62 10.63 0.53
N VAL A 318 20.52 11.55 0.15
CA VAL A 318 21.69 11.93 0.96
C VAL A 318 21.29 12.48 2.33
N ARG A 319 20.21 13.26 2.40
CA ARG A 319 19.72 13.80 3.68
C ARG A 319 19.15 12.74 4.62
N LEU A 320 18.57 11.67 4.08
CA LEU A 320 17.92 10.64 4.88
C LEU A 320 18.90 9.57 5.38
N ILE A 321 19.96 9.31 4.61
CA ILE A 321 21.00 8.32 4.94
C ILE A 321 22.05 8.88 5.90
N LYS A 322 22.27 10.20 5.91
CA LYS A 322 23.01 10.88 6.98
C LYS A 322 22.24 10.87 8.31
#